data_AF-A0A6G7X2K2-F1
#
_entry.id   AF-A0A6G7X2K2-F1
#
_cell.length_a   1.000
_cell.length_b   1.000
_cell.length_c   1.000
_cell.angle_alpha   90.00
_cell.angle_beta   90.00
_cell.angle_gamma   90.00
#
_symmetry.space_group_name_H-M   'P 1'
#
loop_
_entity.id
_entity.type
_entity.pdbx_description
1 polymer ?
#
loop_
_entity_poly.entity_id
_entity_poly.type
_entity_poly.pdbx_seq_one_letter_code
_entity_poly.pdbx_strand_id
1 'polypeptide(L)'
;MGTIDLKLKPKHQDSVIARMLDNKNMIEYLKKDVLPFTYQMQDWEKKEYKELYEAKLQELEDQKKYIRENEAPLNLILCEYGTSVAVFIHKYIL
;
A
#
# COMPACT_ATOMS: atom_id res chain seq x y z
N MET A 1 -16.85 -7.70 -7.03
CA MET A 1 -15.97 -7.55 -5.85
C MET A 1 -15.92 -6.07 -5.53
N GLY A 2 -16.53 -5.64 -4.43
CA GLY A 2 -16.55 -4.24 -4.04
C GLY A 2 -15.20 -3.83 -3.47
N THR A 3 -14.59 -2.80 -4.04
CA THR A 3 -13.48 -2.09 -3.42
C THR A 3 -14.01 -1.46 -2.15
N ILE A 4 -13.59 -1.98 -0.99
CA ILE A 4 -13.81 -1.28 0.27
C ILE A 4 -12.94 -0.04 0.20
N ASP A 5 -13.57 1.10 -0.07
CA ASP A 5 -12.94 2.41 -0.08
C ASP A 5 -12.59 2.76 1.38
N LEU A 6 -11.46 2.22 1.87
CA LEU A 6 -10.95 2.47 3.22
C LEU A 6 -10.45 3.90 3.31
N LYS A 7 -11.37 4.80 3.64
CA LYS A 7 -11.02 6.15 4.05
C LYS A 7 -10.53 6.11 5.49
N LEU A 8 -9.21 6.18 5.66
CA LEU A 8 -8.61 6.42 6.97
C LEU A 8 -9.14 7.75 7.52
N LYS A 9 -9.41 7.79 8.83
CA LYS A 9 -9.74 9.02 9.56
C LYS A 9 -8.64 10.06 9.30
N PRO A 10 -8.99 11.35 9.21
CA PRO A 10 -8.04 12.42 8.86
C PRO A 10 -6.74 12.42 9.69
N LYS A 11 -6.83 12.15 11.00
CA LYS A 11 -5.67 12.10 11.90
C LYS A 11 -4.68 10.95 11.63
N HIS A 12 -5.07 9.98 10.81
CA HIS A 12 -4.26 8.81 10.45
C HIS A 12 -3.82 8.82 8.98
N GLN A 13 -4.07 9.92 8.25
CA GLN A 13 -3.65 10.07 6.86
C GLN A 13 -2.12 10.09 6.70
N ASP A 14 -1.38 10.48 7.74
CA ASP A 14 0.09 10.41 7.76
C ASP A 14 0.63 9.13 8.41
N SER A 15 -0.23 8.19 8.79
CA SER A 15 0.17 6.95 9.46
C SER A 15 0.89 6.00 8.51
N VAL A 16 1.64 5.04 9.08
CA VAL A 16 2.27 3.97 8.29
C VAL A 16 1.23 3.18 7.49
N ILE A 17 0.02 2.99 8.03
CA ILE A 17 -1.08 2.30 7.32
C ILE A 17 -1.52 3.09 6.08
N ALA A 18 -1.60 4.43 6.16
CA ALA A 18 -1.95 5.26 5.01
C ALA A 18 -0.90 5.13 3.90
N ARG A 19 0.38 5.22 4.26
CA ARG A 19 1.49 5.06 3.30
C ARG A 19 1.50 3.68 2.66
N MET A 20 1.15 2.63 3.41
CA MET A 20 1.00 1.28 2.85
C MET A 20 -0.15 1.16 1.87
N LEU A 21 -1.29 1.79 2.18
CA LEU A 21 -2.44 1.83 1.27
C LEU A 21 -2.09 2.57 -0.02
N ASP A 22 -1.42 3.71 0.08
CA ASP A 22 -0.97 4.49 -1.09
C ASP A 22 0.00 3.69 -1.95
N ASN A 23 0.99 3.05 -1.33
CA ASN A 23 1.94 2.20 -2.04
C ASN A 23 1.25 1.01 -2.70
N LYS A 24 0.27 0.39 -2.04
CA LYS A 24 -0.51 -0.71 -2.63
C LYS A 24 -1.36 -0.22 -3.81
N ASN A 25 -2.03 0.91 -3.69
CA ASN A 25 -2.81 1.51 -4.76
C ASN A 25 -1.92 1.86 -5.96
N MET A 26 -0.74 2.42 -5.72
CA MET A 26 0.24 2.71 -6.76
C MET A 26 0.74 1.43 -7.45
N ILE A 27 1.03 0.37 -6.69
CA ILE A 27 1.42 -0.94 -7.26
C ILE A 27 0.28 -1.51 -8.13
N GLU A 28 -0.97 -1.40 -7.70
CA GLU A 28 -2.11 -1.84 -8.50
C GLU A 28 -2.28 -1.03 -9.78
N TYR A 29 -2.14 0.29 -9.71
CA TYR A 29 -2.15 1.17 -10.88
C TYR A 29 -1.03 0.79 -11.86
N LEU A 30 0.20 0.63 -11.36
CA LEU A 30 1.34 0.22 -12.17
C LEU A 30 1.08 -1.14 -12.85
N LYS A 31 0.47 -2.11 -12.16
CA LYS A 31 0.14 -3.42 -12.73
C LYS A 31 -1.02 -3.42 -13.72
N LYS A 32 -2.08 -2.66 -13.46
CA LYS A 32 -3.33 -2.71 -14.22
C LYS A 32 -3.35 -1.73 -15.38
N ASP A 33 -2.77 -0.55 -15.16
CA ASP A 33 -2.92 0.58 -16.07
C ASP A 33 -1.63 0.92 -16.81
N VAL A 34 -0.46 0.52 -16.30
CA VAL A 34 0.83 0.84 -16.93
C VAL A 34 1.49 -0.39 -17.56
N LEU A 35 1.60 -1.50 -16.83
CA LEU A 35 2.21 -2.74 -17.31
C LEU A 35 1.68 -3.20 -18.67
N PRO A 36 0.36 -3.18 -18.97
CA PRO A 36 -0.15 -3.63 -20.26
C PRO A 36 0.35 -2.82 -21.44
N PHE A 37 0.82 -1.58 -21.23
CA PHE A 37 1.30 -0.69 -22.29
C PHE A 37 2.82 -0.63 -22.38
N THR A 38 3.54 -1.32 -21.49
CA THR A 38 5.02 -1.31 -21.47
C THR A 38 5.66 -1.79 -22.77
N TYR A 39 4.97 -2.59 -23.58
CA TYR A 39 5.48 -3.01 -24.90
C TYR A 39 5.53 -1.86 -25.92
N GLN A 40 4.73 -0.80 -25.72
CA GLN A 40 4.69 0.39 -26.57
C GLN A 40 5.67 1.49 -26.12
N MET A 41 6.28 1.31 -24.94
CA MET A 41 7.17 2.29 -24.32
C MET A 41 8.60 2.22 -24.87
N GLN A 42 9.29 3.35 -24.82
CA GLN A 42 10.74 3.42 -25.03
C GLN A 42 11.48 2.74 -23.89
N ASP A 43 12.72 2.32 -24.12
CA ASP A 43 13.46 1.52 -23.14
C ASP A 43 13.78 2.29 -21.84
N TRP A 44 13.89 3.61 -21.89
CA TRP A 44 14.03 4.44 -20.69
C TRP A 44 12.73 4.49 -19.87
N GLU A 45 11.56 4.57 -20.51
CA GLU A 45 10.25 4.55 -19.82
C GLU A 45 10.01 3.19 -19.15
N LYS A 46 10.39 2.09 -19.82
CA LYS A 46 10.34 0.74 -19.22
C LYS A 46 11.25 0.63 -18.00
N LYS A 47 12.42 1.27 -18.05
CA LYS A 47 13.37 1.29 -16.94
C LYS A 47 12.80 2.09 -15.77
N GLU A 48 12.27 3.29 -16.00
CA GLU A 48 11.62 4.11 -14.96
C GLU A 48 10.42 3.41 -14.34
N TYR A 49 9.57 2.76 -15.15
CA TYR A 49 8.46 1.94 -14.66
C TYR A 49 8.97 0.86 -13.71
N LYS A 50 10.00 0.11 -14.11
CA LYS A 50 10.55 -0.98 -13.31
C LYS A 50 11.15 -0.47 -12.00
N GLU A 51 11.94 0.60 -12.05
CA GLU A 51 12.54 1.21 -10.87
C GLU A 51 11.48 1.73 -9.90
N LEU A 52 10.46 2.43 -10.39
CA LEU A 52 9.35 2.92 -9.57
C LEU A 52 8.57 1.75 -8.94
N TYR A 53 8.28 0.71 -9.73
CA TYR A 53 7.55 -0.46 -9.25
C TYR A 53 8.34 -1.22 -8.17
N GLU A 54 9.64 -1.44 -8.38
CA GLU A 54 10.52 -2.09 -7.40
C GLU A 54 10.68 -1.24 -6.13
N ALA A 55 10.85 0.08 -6.26
CA ALA A 55 10.92 0.99 -5.12
C ALA A 55 9.63 0.94 -4.27
N LYS A 56 8.46 0.94 -4.90
CA LYS A 56 7.17 0.88 -4.20
C LYS A 56 6.94 -0.47 -3.52
N LEU A 57 7.39 -1.57 -4.13
CA LEU A 57 7.39 -2.88 -3.49
C LEU A 57 8.30 -2.93 -2.26
N GLN A 58 9.52 -2.40 -2.37
CA GLN A 58 10.47 -2.37 -1.27
C GLN A 58 9.94 -1.52 -0.11
N GLU A 59 9.42 -0.33 -0.39
CA GLU A 59 8.79 0.52 0.64
C GLU A 59 7.62 -0.19 1.34
N LEU A 60 6.81 -0.95 0.61
CA LEU A 60 5.70 -1.72 1.20
C LEU A 60 6.22 -2.82 2.13
N GLU A 61 7.26 -3.56 1.74
CA GLU A 61 7.86 -4.60 2.57
C GLU A 61 8.55 -4.03 3.81
N ASP A 62 9.25 -2.90 3.68
CA ASP A 62 9.86 -2.20 4.81
C ASP A 62 8.81 -1.72 5.81
N GLN A 63 7.66 -1.23 5.32
CA GLN A 63 6.54 -0.83 6.17
C GLN A 63 5.86 -2.02 6.85
N LYS A 64 5.70 -3.17 6.16
CA LYS A 64 5.22 -4.41 6.79
C LYS A 64 6.16 -4.87 7.90
N LYS A 65 7.47 -4.83 7.63
CA LYS A 65 8.49 -5.18 8.61
C LYS A 65 8.42 -4.25 9.82
N TYR A 66 8.36 -2.94 9.59
CA TYR A 66 8.22 -1.94 10.65
C TYR A 66 7.00 -2.21 11.53
N ILE A 67 5.84 -2.53 10.95
CA ILE A 67 4.63 -2.83 11.72
C ILE A 67 4.74 -4.15 12.50
N ARG A 68 5.36 -5.19 11.94
CA ARG A 68 5.62 -6.45 12.65
C ARG A 68 6.55 -6.24 13.84
N GLU A 69 7.55 -5.37 13.69
CA GLU A 69 8.51 -5.03 14.75
C GLU A 69 7.92 -4.03 15.77
N ASN A 70 6.92 -3.24 15.36
CA ASN A 70 6.28 -2.19 16.15
C ASN A 70 4.75 -2.39 16.19
N GLU A 71 4.30 -3.50 16.78
CA GLU A 71 2.86 -3.85 16.88
C GLU A 71 2.05 -2.83 17.70
N ALA A 72 2.64 -2.17 18.70
CA ALA A 72 1.91 -1.27 19.60
C ALA A 72 1.30 -0.04 18.87
N PRO A 73 2.04 0.70 18.02
CA PRO A 73 1.48 1.74 17.16
C PRO A 73 0.35 1.25 16.25
N LEU A 74 0.48 0.04 15.69
CA LEU A 74 -0.57 -0.55 14.85
C LEU A 74 -1.82 -0.83 15.68
N ASN A 75 -1.68 -1.51 16.82
CA ASN A 75 -2.80 -1.86 17.69
C ASN A 75 -3.53 -0.61 18.20
N LEU A 76 -2.82 0.48 18.48
CA LEU A 76 -3.42 1.77 18.81
C LEU A 76 -4.29 2.33 17.67
N ILE A 77 -3.78 2.29 16.44
CA ILE A 77 -4.55 2.75 15.27
C ILE A 77 -5.74 1.83 15.05
N LEU A 78 -5.55 0.51 15.10
CA LEU A 78 -6.59 -0.49 14.87
C LEU A 78 -7.68 -0.47 15.94
N CYS A 79 -7.36 -0.24 17.22
CA CYS A 79 -8.36 -0.12 18.29
C CYS A 79 -9.38 1.01 18.03
N GLU A 80 -9.02 2.02 17.24
CA GLU A 80 -9.92 3.11 16.90
C GLU A 80 -10.82 2.86 15.70
N TYR A 81 -10.56 1.80 14.93
CA TYR A 81 -11.44 1.33 13.86
C TYR A 81 -11.96 -0.03 14.30
N GLY A 82 -13.24 -0.11 14.70
CA GLY A 82 -13.84 -1.32 15.24
C GLY A 82 -13.47 -2.61 14.49
N THR A 83 -13.57 -3.76 15.18
CA THR A 83 -12.96 -5.05 14.84
C THR A 83 -12.98 -5.46 13.36
N SER A 84 -14.04 -5.14 12.61
CA SER A 84 -14.16 -5.41 11.18
C SER A 84 -13.11 -4.69 10.31
N VAL A 85 -12.78 -3.44 10.62
CA VAL A 85 -11.75 -2.67 9.89
C VAL A 85 -10.35 -3.13 10.28
N ALA A 86 -10.15 -3.47 11.55
CA ALA A 86 -8.89 -4.03 12.03
C ALA A 86 -8.54 -5.36 11.36
N VAL A 87 -9.53 -6.26 11.24
CA VAL A 87 -9.37 -7.55 10.53
C VAL A 87 -9.11 -7.33 9.04
N PHE A 88 -9.75 -6.32 8.41
CA PHE A 88 -9.48 -6.01 7.01
C PHE A 88 -8.04 -5.51 6.80
N ILE A 89 -7.59 -4.55 7.62
CA ILE A 89 -6.21 -4.04 7.56
C ILE A 89 -5.22 -5.19 7.76
N HIS A 90 -5.44 -6.03 8.77
CA HIS A 90 -4.56 -7.17 9.02
C HIS A 90 -4.56 -8.20 7.87
N LYS A 91 -5.72 -8.46 7.24
CA LYS A 91 -5.83 -9.49 6.19
C LYS A 91 -5.37 -9.03 4.81
N TYR A 92 -5.50 -7.74 4.51
CA TYR A 92 -5.28 -7.21 3.15
C TYR A 92 -4.08 -6.29 3.04
N ILE A 93 -3.49 -5.82 4.15
CA ILE A 93 -2.34 -4.91 4.17
C ILE A 93 -1.08 -5.61 4.74
N LEU A 94 -1.22 -6.44 5.78
CA LEU A 94 -0.14 -7.24 6.37
C LEU A 94 0.02 -8.63 5.73
#